data_AF-A0A7X8ZIR6-F1
#
_entry.id   AF-A0A7X8ZIR6-F1
#
_cell.length_a   1.000
_cell.length_b   1.000
_cell.length_c   1.000
_cell.angle_alpha   90.00
_cell.angle_beta   90.00
_cell.angle_gamma   90.00
#
_symmetry.space_group_name_H-M   'P 1'
#
loop_
_entity.id
_entity.type
_entity.pdbx_description
1 polymer ?
#
loop_
_entity_poly.entity_id
_entity_poly.type
_entity_poly.pdbx_seq_one_letter_code
_entity_poly.pdbx_strand_id
1 'polypeptide(L)'
;MSLLFGRRNLRDDDLEKSLDTSLGLPEDQRENLELDVMILEDEDGSLSQRLKKVAEREAVSAAEDSLKKMHVIKLGRCPNCGEHLHQHMSASICESCGWHKYDMPRQGKARVHIHNSSEVVVGERIYVLKNGDCLVVHNDAVSARVPAAACSWIEY
;
A
#
# COMPACT_ATOMS: atom_id res chain seq x y z
N MET A 1 -2.35 -69.97 7.22
CA MET A 1 -2.51 -69.48 5.83
C MET A 1 -2.77 -67.99 5.87
N SER A 2 -1.79 -67.24 5.36
CA SER A 2 -1.86 -65.93 4.71
C SER A 2 -2.34 -64.69 5.48
N LEU A 3 -1.34 -63.87 5.81
CA LEU A 3 -1.37 -62.44 6.11
C LEU A 3 -1.80 -61.61 4.88
N LEU A 4 -2.69 -60.63 5.08
CA LEU A 4 -2.89 -59.49 4.18
C LEU A 4 -3.23 -58.23 5.01
N PHE A 5 -2.22 -57.69 5.70
CA PHE A 5 -2.25 -56.30 6.16
C PHE A 5 -1.55 -55.45 5.10
N GLY A 6 -2.33 -54.56 4.49
CA GLY A 6 -1.87 -53.66 3.44
C GLY A 6 -0.72 -52.79 3.92
N ARG A 7 0.40 -52.85 3.17
CA ARG A 7 1.46 -51.85 3.18
C ARG A 7 0.83 -50.48 2.89
N ARG A 8 0.64 -49.65 3.91
CA ARG A 8 0.67 -48.19 3.72
C ARG A 8 2.11 -47.81 3.45
N ASN A 9 2.33 -47.19 2.29
CA ASN A 9 3.62 -46.82 1.76
C ASN A 9 4.32 -45.81 2.67
N LEU A 10 5.43 -46.21 3.30
CA LEU A 10 6.41 -45.28 3.87
C LEU A 10 6.97 -44.28 2.84
N ARG A 11 6.81 -44.57 1.54
CA ARG A 11 7.35 -43.76 0.44
C ARG A 11 6.54 -42.49 0.16
N ASP A 12 5.27 -42.44 0.57
CA ASP A 12 4.41 -41.30 0.29
C ASP A 12 4.65 -40.18 1.33
N ASP A 13 4.82 -40.53 2.61
CA ASP A 13 5.23 -39.59 3.69
C ASP A 13 6.62 -38.98 3.46
N ASP A 14 7.58 -39.76 2.92
CA ASP A 14 8.93 -39.27 2.59
C ASP A 14 8.93 -38.38 1.33
N LEU A 15 7.96 -38.56 0.42
CA LEU A 15 7.85 -37.76 -0.80
C LEU A 15 7.29 -36.37 -0.50
N GLU A 16 6.27 -36.28 0.37
CA GLU A 16 5.71 -35.00 0.86
C GLU A 16 6.76 -34.17 1.59
N LYS A 17 7.51 -34.76 2.53
CA LYS A 17 8.63 -34.09 3.22
C LYS A 17 9.76 -33.64 2.29
N SER A 18 9.99 -34.39 1.20
CA SER A 18 11.02 -34.05 0.22
C SER A 18 10.61 -32.86 -0.67
N LEU A 19 9.32 -32.69 -0.95
CA LEU A 19 8.79 -31.57 -1.73
C LEU A 19 8.90 -30.24 -0.97
N ASP A 20 8.60 -30.24 0.33
CA ASP A 20 8.71 -29.07 1.20
C ASP A 20 10.14 -28.53 1.32
N THR A 21 11.13 -29.42 1.28
CA THR A 21 12.55 -29.04 1.42
C THR A 21 13.20 -28.71 0.06
N SER A 22 12.65 -29.21 -1.06
CA SER A 22 13.25 -29.13 -2.39
C SER A 22 12.88 -27.86 -3.18
N LEU A 23 11.75 -27.21 -2.86
CA LEU A 23 11.25 -26.07 -3.64
C LEU A 23 11.93 -24.73 -3.31
N GLY A 24 12.73 -24.64 -2.23
CA GLY A 24 13.52 -23.43 -1.91
C GLY A 24 12.69 -22.14 -1.82
N LEU A 25 11.40 -22.26 -1.49
CA LEU A 25 10.47 -21.14 -1.50
C LEU A 25 10.69 -20.25 -0.27
N PRO A 26 10.58 -18.92 -0.42
CA PRO A 26 10.45 -17.98 0.71
C PRO A 26 9.30 -18.39 1.65
N GLU A 27 9.46 -18.12 2.95
CA GLU A 27 8.52 -18.59 3.99
C GLU A 27 7.07 -18.14 3.75
N ASP A 28 6.88 -16.92 3.27
CA ASP A 28 5.57 -16.36 2.90
C ASP A 28 4.91 -17.12 1.74
N GLN A 29 5.70 -17.65 0.81
CA GLN A 29 5.18 -18.45 -0.30
C GLN A 29 4.86 -19.88 0.13
N ARG A 30 5.57 -20.41 1.13
CA ARG A 30 5.28 -21.72 1.73
C ARG A 30 3.95 -21.70 2.49
N GLU A 31 3.74 -20.68 3.33
CA GLU A 31 2.47 -20.50 4.06
C GLU A 31 1.27 -20.37 3.11
N ASN A 32 1.42 -19.60 2.02
CA ASN A 32 0.37 -19.48 1.01
C ASN A 32 0.09 -20.81 0.29
N LEU A 33 1.14 -21.58 -0.05
CA LEU A 33 0.99 -22.88 -0.70
C LEU A 33 0.28 -23.88 0.21
N GLU A 34 0.64 -23.94 1.49
CA GLU A 34 -0.02 -24.80 2.49
C GLU A 34 -1.52 -24.46 2.61
N LEU A 35 -1.86 -23.17 2.65
CA LEU A 35 -3.25 -22.71 2.67
C LEU A 35 -4.02 -23.09 1.39
N ASP A 36 -3.40 -22.95 0.22
CA ASP A 36 -4.00 -23.32 -1.06
C ASP A 36 -4.26 -24.82 -1.16
N VAL A 37 -3.31 -25.66 -0.69
CA VAL A 37 -3.48 -27.12 -0.60
C VAL A 37 -4.65 -27.45 0.32
N MET A 38 -4.71 -26.86 1.52
CA MET A 38 -5.82 -27.07 2.46
C MET A 38 -7.19 -26.70 1.87
N ILE A 39 -7.26 -25.67 1.02
CA ILE A 39 -8.50 -25.27 0.34
C ILE A 39 -8.90 -26.26 -0.75
N LEU A 40 -7.92 -26.79 -1.51
CA LEU A 40 -8.18 -27.77 -2.57
C LEU A 40 -8.57 -29.14 -2.03
N GLU A 41 -8.06 -29.51 -0.85
CA GLU A 41 -8.38 -30.76 -0.14
C GLU A 41 -9.71 -30.71 0.62
N ASP A 42 -10.37 -29.56 0.72
CA ASP A 42 -11.67 -29.37 1.39
C ASP A 42 -12.82 -29.97 0.56
N GLU A 43 -12.96 -31.30 0.55
CA GLU A 43 -14.00 -32.03 -0.18
C GLU A 43 -15.43 -31.58 0.18
N ASP A 44 -15.67 -31.26 1.46
CA ASP A 44 -16.97 -30.83 1.98
C ASP A 44 -17.23 -29.31 1.80
N GLY A 45 -16.24 -28.56 1.31
CA GLY A 45 -16.33 -27.11 1.11
C GLY A 45 -16.50 -26.28 2.40
N SER A 46 -16.32 -26.91 3.56
CA SER A 46 -16.60 -26.34 4.87
C SER A 46 -15.56 -25.30 5.29
N LEU A 47 -14.30 -25.54 4.96
CA LEU A 47 -13.18 -24.61 5.17
C LEU A 47 -13.36 -23.41 4.25
N SER A 48 -13.62 -23.64 2.97
CA SER A 48 -13.86 -22.60 1.97
C SER A 48 -15.03 -21.69 2.37
N GLN A 49 -16.13 -22.26 2.87
CA GLN A 49 -17.28 -21.48 3.32
C GLN A 49 -16.98 -20.65 4.59
N ARG A 50 -16.17 -21.17 5.51
CA ARG A 50 -15.72 -20.42 6.70
C ARG A 50 -14.82 -19.27 6.30
N LEU A 51 -13.85 -19.50 5.42
CA LEU A 51 -12.93 -18.47 4.90
C LEU A 51 -13.69 -17.37 4.17
N LYS A 52 -14.69 -17.72 3.33
CA LYS A 52 -15.58 -16.73 2.70
C LYS A 52 -16.31 -15.86 3.71
N LYS A 53 -16.86 -16.45 4.78
CA LYS A 53 -17.53 -15.69 5.85
C LYS A 53 -16.58 -14.75 6.59
N VAL A 54 -15.33 -15.17 6.81
CA VAL A 54 -14.30 -14.32 7.42
C VAL A 54 -13.95 -13.16 6.50
N ALA A 55 -13.70 -13.43 5.21
CA ALA A 55 -13.41 -12.42 4.21
C ALA A 55 -14.54 -11.40 4.06
N GLU A 56 -15.80 -11.86 4.00
CA GLU A 56 -16.99 -11.00 3.98
C GLU A 56 -17.05 -10.11 5.23
N ARG A 57 -16.76 -10.67 6.41
CA ARG A 57 -16.76 -9.93 7.67
C ARG A 57 -15.66 -8.87 7.72
N GLU A 58 -14.46 -9.20 7.24
CA GLU A 58 -13.35 -8.24 7.16
C GLU A 58 -13.66 -7.13 6.16
N ALA A 59 -14.25 -7.46 5.01
CA ALA A 59 -14.68 -6.47 4.03
C ALA A 59 -15.73 -5.50 4.62
N VAL A 60 -16.71 -6.03 5.37
CA VAL A 60 -17.71 -5.21 6.07
C VAL A 60 -17.05 -4.34 7.15
N SER A 61 -16.14 -4.90 7.96
CA SER A 61 -15.41 -4.14 8.98
C SER A 61 -14.58 -3.01 8.38
N ALA A 62 -13.87 -3.27 7.28
CA ALA A 62 -13.09 -2.26 6.58
C ALA A 62 -13.97 -1.15 5.97
N ALA A 63 -15.17 -1.52 5.49
CA ALA A 63 -16.16 -0.56 5.01
C ALA A 63 -16.69 0.31 6.16
N GLU A 64 -17.02 -0.28 7.31
CA GLU A 64 -17.44 0.46 8.50
C GLU A 64 -16.37 1.45 8.98
N ASP A 65 -15.11 1.03 9.01
CA ASP A 65 -14.02 1.91 9.41
C ASP A 65 -13.79 3.05 8.41
N SER A 66 -14.00 2.78 7.12
CA SER A 66 -14.00 3.82 6.09
C SER A 66 -15.13 4.82 6.30
N LEU A 67 -16.34 4.35 6.64
CA LEU A 67 -17.48 5.21 6.97
C LEU A 67 -17.24 6.05 8.22
N LYS A 68 -16.64 5.48 9.27
CA LYS A 68 -16.25 6.21 10.48
C LYS A 68 -15.25 7.32 10.16
N LYS A 69 -14.21 7.02 9.39
CA LYS A 69 -13.21 8.03 8.96
C LYS A 69 -13.88 9.14 8.16
N MET A 70 -14.75 8.81 7.21
CA MET A 70 -15.52 9.78 6.43
C MET A 70 -16.42 10.66 7.31
N HIS A 71 -17.03 10.09 8.35
CA HIS A 71 -17.83 10.85 9.31
C HIS A 71 -16.97 11.85 10.10
N VAL A 72 -15.81 11.41 10.61
CA VAL A 72 -14.86 12.27 11.34
C VAL A 72 -14.36 13.43 10.46
N ILE A 73 -14.09 13.17 9.17
CA ILE A 73 -13.73 14.19 8.19
C ILE A 73 -14.87 15.18 7.95
N LYS A 74 -16.12 14.71 7.84
CA LYS A 74 -17.31 15.58 7.71
C LYS A 74 -17.50 16.49 8.93
N LEU A 75 -17.08 16.06 10.11
CA LEU A 75 -17.06 16.87 11.33
C LEU A 75 -15.85 17.84 11.38
N GLY A 76 -15.02 17.88 10.34
CA GLY A 76 -13.85 18.75 10.27
C GLY A 76 -12.69 18.29 11.15
N ARG A 77 -12.59 17.00 11.49
CA ARG A 77 -11.52 16.43 12.31
C ARG A 77 -10.69 15.41 11.56
N CYS A 78 -9.42 15.31 11.93
CA CYS A 78 -8.48 14.38 11.34
C CYS A 78 -8.79 12.95 11.81
N PRO A 79 -8.98 11.98 10.90
CA PRO A 79 -9.22 10.57 11.26
C PRO A 79 -8.01 9.87 11.87
N ASN A 80 -6.82 10.48 11.82
CA ASN A 80 -5.59 9.91 12.38
C ASN A 80 -5.26 10.45 13.78
N CYS A 81 -5.41 11.76 14.03
CA CYS A 81 -5.05 12.39 15.30
C CYS A 81 -6.16 13.19 15.99
N GLY A 82 -7.33 13.37 15.37
CA GLY A 82 -8.49 14.06 15.96
C GLY A 82 -8.44 15.59 15.94
N GLU A 83 -7.33 16.20 15.48
CA GLU A 83 -7.20 17.65 15.36
C GLU A 83 -8.07 18.23 14.23
N HIS A 84 -8.35 19.53 14.27
CA HIS A 84 -9.09 20.21 13.20
C HIS A 84 -8.42 20.08 11.84
N LEU A 85 -9.24 19.80 10.83
CA LEU A 85 -8.86 19.81 9.43
C LEU A 85 -9.02 21.22 8.87
N HIS A 86 -8.00 21.65 8.15
CA HIS A 86 -8.07 22.83 7.31
C HIS A 86 -8.53 22.41 5.91
N GLN A 87 -9.53 23.11 5.35
CA GLN A 87 -10.05 22.83 4.02
C GLN A 87 -9.40 23.79 3.01
N HIS A 88 -8.68 23.27 2.02
CA HIS A 88 -8.03 24.06 0.98
C HIS A 88 -8.31 23.47 -0.40
N MET A 89 -8.92 24.26 -1.30
CA MET A 89 -9.10 23.89 -2.72
C MET A 89 -9.61 22.45 -2.93
N SER A 90 -10.64 22.04 -2.20
CA SER A 90 -11.25 20.69 -2.16
C SER A 90 -10.52 19.57 -1.39
N ALA A 91 -9.35 19.83 -0.81
CA ALA A 91 -8.65 18.90 0.05
C ALA A 91 -8.83 19.23 1.55
N SER A 92 -8.90 18.19 2.38
CA SER A 92 -8.88 18.32 3.85
C SER A 92 -7.51 17.92 4.38
N ILE A 93 -6.82 18.86 5.02
CA ILE A 93 -5.44 18.68 5.46
C ILE A 93 -5.34 18.85 6.97
N CYS A 94 -4.66 17.92 7.62
CA CYS A 94 -4.35 18.03 9.05
C CYS A 94 -2.95 18.62 9.24
N GLU A 95 -2.88 19.78 9.90
CA GLU A 95 -1.62 20.49 10.12
C GLU A 95 -0.75 19.86 11.22
N SER A 96 -1.37 19.12 12.16
CA SER A 96 -0.65 18.54 13.30
C SER A 96 0.04 17.22 12.98
N CYS A 97 -0.58 16.35 12.17
CA CYS A 97 0.01 15.06 11.82
C CYS A 97 0.32 14.89 10.33
N GLY A 98 0.04 15.89 9.50
CA GLY A 98 0.31 15.85 8.05
C GLY A 98 -0.58 14.87 7.28
N TRP A 99 -1.75 14.51 7.82
CA TRP A 99 -2.72 13.69 7.10
C TRP A 99 -3.27 14.50 5.92
N HIS A 100 -2.98 14.03 4.70
CA HIS A 100 -2.89 14.79 3.44
C HIS A 100 -1.85 15.91 3.50
N LYS A 101 -0.72 15.74 2.79
CA LYS A 101 0.25 16.84 2.63
C LYS A 101 -0.29 17.84 1.62
N TYR A 102 0.05 19.12 1.81
CA TYR A 102 -0.19 20.12 0.79
C TYR A 102 0.67 19.78 -0.44
N ASP A 103 0.04 19.57 -1.60
CA ASP A 103 0.73 19.46 -2.90
C ASP A 103 1.19 20.84 -3.42
N MET A 104 0.84 21.92 -2.70
CA MET A 104 0.98 23.30 -3.14
C MET A 104 1.35 24.18 -1.94
N PRO A 105 2.28 25.14 -2.07
CA PRO A 105 2.66 26.01 -0.96
C PRO A 105 1.49 26.85 -0.45
N ARG A 106 1.44 27.10 0.87
CA ARG A 106 0.33 27.85 1.50
C ARG A 106 0.27 29.31 1.04
N GLN A 107 1.40 29.90 0.70
CA GLN A 107 1.52 31.25 0.16
C GLN A 107 2.71 31.29 -0.81
N GLY A 108 2.53 31.87 -1.98
CA GLY A 108 3.61 32.05 -2.95
C GLY A 108 3.69 30.96 -4.02
N LYS A 109 4.87 30.83 -4.62
CA LYS A 109 5.18 29.89 -5.71
C LYS A 109 6.23 28.91 -5.22
N ALA A 110 6.08 27.65 -5.60
CA ALA A 110 7.04 26.61 -5.28
C ALA A 110 8.31 26.80 -6.13
N ARG A 111 9.48 26.59 -5.53
CA ARG A 111 10.78 26.86 -6.15
C ARG A 111 11.68 25.63 -6.09
N VAL A 112 12.18 25.19 -7.24
CA VAL A 112 13.21 24.16 -7.33
C VAL A 112 14.56 24.83 -7.50
N HIS A 113 15.47 24.58 -6.56
CA HIS A 113 16.84 25.09 -6.61
C HIS A 113 17.73 24.05 -7.30
N ILE A 114 18.47 24.46 -8.33
CA ILE A 114 19.34 23.57 -9.12
C ILE A 114 20.73 23.49 -8.49
N HIS A 115 21.32 22.30 -8.46
CA HIS A 115 22.66 22.09 -7.91
C HIS A 115 23.72 22.87 -8.69
N ASN A 116 24.64 23.53 -7.98
CA ASN A 116 25.72 24.34 -8.55
C ASN A 116 25.26 25.47 -9.51
N SER A 117 23.99 25.89 -9.43
CA SER A 117 23.45 27.01 -10.17
C SER A 117 22.68 27.95 -9.24
N SER A 118 22.68 29.24 -9.57
CA SER A 118 21.79 30.22 -8.93
C SER A 118 20.41 30.27 -9.60
N GLU A 119 20.21 29.46 -10.64
CA GLU A 119 18.93 29.34 -11.32
C GLU A 119 17.91 28.61 -10.44
N VAL A 120 16.73 29.22 -10.37
CA VAL A 120 15.59 28.71 -9.62
C VAL A 120 14.44 28.52 -10.58
N VAL A 121 13.92 27.30 -10.66
CA VAL A 121 12.73 27.01 -11.46
C VAL A 121 11.51 27.24 -10.59
N VAL A 122 10.71 28.24 -10.95
CA VAL A 122 9.54 28.66 -10.18
C VAL A 122 8.28 28.08 -10.82
N GLY A 123 7.44 27.42 -10.02
CA GLY A 123 6.14 26.90 -10.43
C GLY A 123 5.07 27.08 -9.39
N GLU A 124 3.85 26.73 -9.76
CA GLU A 124 2.70 26.73 -8.86
C GLU A 124 2.64 25.42 -8.07
N ARG A 125 2.99 24.29 -8.71
CA ARG A 125 3.10 22.96 -8.08
C ARG A 125 4.41 22.29 -8.48
N ILE A 126 4.92 21.43 -7.60
CA ILE A 126 6.06 20.57 -7.89
C ILE A 126 5.67 19.13 -7.57
N TYR A 127 5.75 18.24 -8.55
CA TYR A 127 5.55 16.81 -8.36
C TYR A 127 6.89 16.08 -8.40
N VAL A 128 7.21 15.33 -7.35
CA VAL A 128 8.41 14.48 -7.32
C VAL A 128 8.02 13.07 -7.75
N LEU A 129 8.60 12.60 -8.86
CA LEU A 129 8.40 11.26 -9.39
C LEU A 129 9.18 10.22 -8.57
N LYS A 130 8.83 8.94 -8.71
CA LYS A 130 9.50 7.82 -7.99
C LYS A 130 11.00 7.72 -8.27
N ASN A 131 11.45 8.20 -9.44
CA ASN A 131 12.86 8.25 -9.82
C ASN A 131 13.59 9.49 -9.26
N GLY A 132 12.91 10.34 -8.49
CA GLY A 132 13.44 11.58 -7.90
C GLY A 132 13.36 12.80 -8.81
N ASP A 133 12.85 12.67 -10.04
CA ASP A 133 12.69 13.81 -10.94
C ASP A 133 11.58 14.75 -10.46
N CYS A 134 11.82 16.05 -10.55
CA CYS A 134 10.85 17.07 -10.17
C CYS A 134 10.16 17.64 -11.41
N LEU A 135 8.84 17.56 -11.47
CA LEU A 135 8.01 18.21 -12.48
C LEU A 135 7.46 19.50 -11.92
N VAL A 136 7.83 20.62 -12.53
CA VAL A 136 7.32 21.94 -12.17
C VAL A 136 6.12 22.25 -13.06
N VAL A 137 5.00 22.63 -12.43
CA VAL A 137 3.73 22.89 -13.10
C VAL A 137 3.37 24.36 -12.97
N HIS A 138 2.90 24.96 -14.06
CA HIS A 138 2.42 26.34 -14.14
C HIS A 138 1.19 26.37 -15.04
N ASN A 139 0.08 26.99 -14.60
CA ASN A 139 -1.20 27.00 -15.34
C ASN A 139 -1.66 25.59 -15.76
N ASP A 140 -1.59 24.61 -14.86
CA ASP A 140 -1.95 23.20 -15.10
C ASP A 140 -1.17 22.49 -16.24
N ALA A 141 -0.06 23.07 -16.71
CA ALA A 141 0.86 22.43 -17.65
C ALA A 141 2.25 22.26 -17.03
N VAL A 142 2.96 21.17 -17.40
CA VAL A 142 4.36 20.98 -16.99
C VAL A 142 5.23 22.00 -17.71
N SER A 143 5.77 22.96 -16.95
CA SER A 143 6.64 24.02 -17.48
C SER A 143 8.10 23.58 -17.55
N ALA A 144 8.53 22.70 -16.63
CA ALA A 144 9.88 22.18 -16.59
C ALA A 144 9.97 20.80 -15.94
N ARG A 145 10.96 20.02 -16.37
CA ARG A 145 11.37 18.77 -15.71
C ARG A 145 12.81 18.93 -15.24
N VAL A 146 13.01 18.86 -13.93
CA VAL A 146 14.34 18.90 -13.30
C VAL A 146 14.73 17.49 -12.91
N PRO A 147 15.81 16.92 -13.48
CA PRO A 147 16.30 15.61 -13.11
C PRO A 147 16.70 15.53 -11.63
N ALA A 148 16.53 14.37 -11.00
CA ALA A 148 16.90 14.15 -9.60
C ALA A 148 18.34 14.59 -9.28
N ALA A 149 19.28 14.30 -10.17
CA ALA A 149 20.71 14.63 -10.02
C ALA A 149 21.00 16.13 -10.06
N ALA A 150 20.10 16.93 -10.64
CA ALA A 150 20.24 18.38 -10.74
C ALA A 150 19.44 19.12 -9.67
N CYS A 151 18.54 18.45 -8.94
CA CYS A 151 17.73 19.05 -7.89
C CYS A 151 18.52 19.13 -6.58
N SER A 152 18.64 20.32 -6.00
CA SER A 152 19.31 20.52 -4.72
C SER A 152 18.32 20.48 -3.56
N TRP A 153 17.32 21.38 -3.56
CA TRP A 153 16.21 21.35 -2.61
C TRP A 153 14.98 22.04 -3.21
N ILE A 154 13.83 21.78 -2.60
CA ILE A 154 12.54 22.36 -2.96
C ILE A 154 12.10 23.28 -1.83
N GLU A 155 11.77 24.52 -2.18
CA GLU A 155 11.18 25.52 -1.30
C GLU A 155 9.69 25.64 -1.61
N TYR A 156 8.86 25.45 -0.58
CA TYR A 156 7.40 25.62 -0.60
C TYR A 156 7.05 26.89 0.17
#